data_AF-A0A9W4R4E4-F1
#
_entry.id   AF-A0A9W4R4E4-F1
#
_cell.length_a   1.000
_cell.length_b   1.000
_cell.length_c   1.000
_cell.angle_alpha   90.00
_cell.angle_beta   90.00
_cell.angle_gamma   90.00
#
_symmetry.space_group_name_H-M   'P 1'
#
loop_
_entity.id
_entity.type
_entity.pdbx_description
1 polymer ?
#
loop_
_entity_poly.entity_id
_entity_poly.type
_entity_poly.pdbx_seq_one_letter_code
_entity_poly.pdbx_strand_id
1 'polypeptide(L)' 'MNINATVAGQIIFINFLVMLYLTLKFAKGKSDNLPLVGFYTFLLSFIFFPASWLYCWYWSKKKPEVASEL' A
#
# COMPACT_ATOMS: atom_id res chain seq x y z
N MET A 1 -14.41 8.59 25.75
CA MET A 1 -14.63 8.75 24.30
C MET A 1 -15.31 7.49 23.80
N ASN A 2 -16.57 7.55 23.35
CA ASN A 2 -17.29 6.39 22.80
C ASN A 2 -16.76 6.11 21.39
N ILE A 3 -15.63 5.41 21.29
CA ILE A 3 -15.08 4.99 20.01
C ILE A 3 -16.00 3.88 19.48
N ASN A 4 -16.84 4.22 18.51
CA ASN A 4 -17.66 3.24 17.83
C ASN A 4 -16.74 2.35 16.98
N ALA A 5 -16.59 1.08 17.38
CA ALA A 5 -15.73 0.12 16.70
C ALA A 5 -16.10 -0.05 15.21
N THR A 6 -17.38 0.10 14.85
CA THR A 6 -17.84 0.09 13.45
C THR A 6 -17.26 1.26 12.65
N VAL A 7 -17.27 2.47 13.23
CA VAL A 7 -16.71 3.66 12.58
C VAL A 7 -15.20 3.54 12.46
N ALA A 8 -14.52 3.04 13.50
CA ALA A 8 -13.07 2.78 13.44
C ALA A 8 -12.72 1.76 12.34
N GLY A 9 -13.49 0.67 12.23
CA GLY A 9 -13.32 -0.33 11.18
C GLY A 9 -13.53 0.23 9.77
N GLN A 10 -14.56 1.07 9.58
CA GLN A 10 -14.82 1.75 8.31
C GLN A 10 -13.67 2.66 7.88
N ILE A 11 -13.10 3.43 8.82
CA ILE A 11 -11.96 4.31 8.56
C ILE A 11 -10.73 3.48 8.14
N ILE A 12 -10.44 2.39 8.86
CA ILE A 12 -9.33 1.48 8.54
C ILE A 12 -9.53 0.86 7.15
N PHE A 13 -10.75 0.42 6.84
CA PHE A 13 -11.09 -0.19 5.56
C PHE A 13 -10.93 0.77 4.38
N ILE A 14 -11.41 2.02 4.52
CA ILE A 14 -11.25 3.05 3.49
C ILE A 14 -9.76 3.34 3.27
N ASN A 15 -8.97 3.49 4.34
CA ASN A 15 -7.53 3.70 4.18
C ASN A 15 -6.84 2.52 3.50
N PHE A 16 -7.22 1.29 3.85
CA PHE A 16 -6.70 0.09 3.18
C PHE A 16 -6.97 0.16 1.66
N LEU A 17 -8.20 0.46 1.23
CA LEU A 17 -8.53 0.59 -0.18
C LEU A 17 -7.70 1.68 -0.88
N VAL A 18 -7.55 2.84 -0.25
CA VAL A 18 -6.75 3.96 -0.78
C VAL A 18 -5.29 3.56 -0.90
N MET A 19 -4.70 2.98 0.14
CA MET A 19 -3.30 2.58 0.17
C MET A 19 -3.01 1.45 -0.81
N LEU A 20 -3.88 0.46 -0.90
CA LEU A 20 -3.76 -0.63 -1.86
C LEU A 20 -3.76 -0.09 -3.29
N TYR A 21 -4.74 0.75 -3.64
CA TYR A 21 -4.84 1.33 -4.97
C TYR A 21 -3.61 2.16 -5.32
N LEU A 22 -3.20 3.08 -4.44
CA LEU A 22 -2.04 3.96 -4.68
C LEU A 22 -0.74 3.14 -4.78
N THR A 23 -0.53 2.19 -3.89
CA THR A 23 0.69 1.38 -3.87
C THR A 23 0.79 0.54 -5.14
N LEU A 24 -0.29 -0.13 -5.55
CA LEU A 24 -0.32 -0.89 -6.80
C LEU A 24 -0.13 0.01 -8.02
N LYS A 25 -0.74 1.19 -8.05
CA LYS A 25 -0.55 2.17 -9.12
C LYS A 25 0.92 2.60 -9.24
N PHE A 26 1.59 2.87 -8.11
CA PHE A 26 2.99 3.27 -8.11
C PHE A 26 3.96 2.11 -8.37
N ALA A 27 3.62 0.90 -7.97
CA ALA A 27 4.43 -0.29 -8.19
C ALA A 27 4.29 -0.86 -9.61
N LYS A 28 3.21 -0.50 -10.34
CA LYS A 28 3.00 -0.94 -11.72
C LYS A 28 4.16 -0.47 -12.61
N GLY A 29 4.85 -1.41 -13.23
CA GLY A 29 6.05 -1.15 -14.04
C GLY A 29 7.34 -0.92 -13.24
N LYS A 30 7.34 -1.17 -11.92
CA LYS A 30 8.52 -1.10 -11.04
C LYS A 30 8.76 -2.37 -10.23
N SER A 31 7.88 -3.36 -10.39
CA SER A 31 7.88 -4.64 -9.67
C SER A 31 7.34 -5.71 -10.59
N ASP A 32 8.06 -6.82 -10.69
CA ASP A 32 7.58 -8.00 -11.42
C ASP A 32 6.45 -8.71 -10.68
N ASN A 33 6.39 -8.54 -9.35
CA ASN A 33 5.45 -9.22 -8.45
C ASN A 33 4.45 -8.25 -7.82
N LEU A 34 3.58 -7.67 -8.67
CA LEU A 34 2.45 -6.81 -8.25
C LEU A 34 1.52 -7.45 -7.20
N PRO A 35 1.13 -8.74 -7.29
CA PRO A 35 0.30 -9.37 -6.26
C PRO A 35 0.95 -9.37 -4.88
N LEU A 36 2.26 -9.59 -4.83
CA LEU A 36 3.02 -9.59 -3.57
C LEU A 36 3.08 -8.19 -2.95
N VAL A 37 3.23 -7.15 -3.78
CA VAL A 37 3.16 -5.75 -3.33
C VAL A 37 1.79 -5.44 -2.72
N GLY A 38 0.72 -5.92 -3.34
CA GLY A 38 -0.63 -5.79 -2.82
C GLY A 38 -0.81 -6.52 -1.47
N PHE A 39 -0.29 -7.74 -1.35
CA PHE A 39 -0.32 -8.52 -0.11
C PHE A 39 0.43 -7.83 1.04
N TYR A 40 1.62 -7.28 0.78
CA TYR A 40 2.33 -6.49 1.77
C TYR A 40 1.53 -5.25 2.19
N THR A 41 0.94 -4.54 1.23
CA THR A 41 0.10 -3.37 1.52
C THR A 41 -1.09 -3.74 2.40
N PHE A 42 -1.74 -4.88 2.12
CA PHE A 42 -2.80 -5.44 2.97
C PHE A 42 -2.30 -5.67 4.39
N LEU A 43 -1.24 -6.47 4.58
CA LEU A 43 -0.69 -6.76 5.91
C LEU A 43 -0.34 -5.47 6.67
N LEU A 44 0.35 -4.54 6.01
CA LEU A 44 0.76 -3.26 6.59
C LEU A 44 -0.44 -2.39 6.98
N SER A 45 -1.49 -2.30 6.15
CA SER A 45 -2.67 -1.48 6.47
C SER A 45 -3.47 -2.00 7.67
N PHE A 46 -3.50 -3.32 7.90
CA PHE A 46 -4.23 -3.92 9.02
C PHE A 46 -3.40 -4.03 10.31
N ILE A 47 -2.10 -4.31 10.22
CA ILE A 47 -1.22 -4.46 11.39
C ILE A 47 -0.74 -3.09 11.90
N PHE A 48 -0.31 -2.23 10.97
CA PHE A 48 0.27 -0.94 11.32
C PHE A 48 0.01 0.10 10.22
N PHE A 49 -1.17 0.67 10.26
CA PHE A 49 -1.69 1.65 9.31
C PHE A 49 -0.66 2.69 8.83
N PRO A 50 0.17 3.34 9.69
CA PRO A 50 1.16 4.31 9.23
C PRO A 50 2.28 3.70 8.36
N ALA A 51 2.65 2.44 8.56
CA ALA A 51 3.68 1.81 7.73
C ALA A 51 3.18 1.52 6.31
N SER A 52 1.86 1.33 6.10
CA SER A 52 1.32 1.25 4.74
C SER A 52 1.55 2.54 3.94
N TRP A 53 1.61 3.69 4.62
CA TRP A 53 1.90 4.99 4.02
C TRP A 53 3.35 5.11 3.62
N LEU A 54 4.27 4.71 4.50
CA LEU A 54 5.70 4.67 4.21
C LEU A 54 6.00 3.73 3.04
N TYR A 55 5.33 2.58 3.01
CA TYR A 55 5.45 1.61 1.92
C TYR A 55 4.92 2.17 0.59
N CYS A 56 3.76 2.84 0.60
CA CYS A 56 3.23 3.54 -0.56
C CYS A 56 4.18 4.66 -1.04
N TRP A 57 4.75 5.44 -0.12
CA TRP A 57 5.72 6.49 -0.43
C TRP A 57 7.00 5.93 -1.03
N TYR A 58 7.50 4.81 -0.50
CA TYR A 58 8.62 4.07 -1.08
C TYR A 58 8.35 3.72 -2.55
N TRP A 59 7.19 3.13 -2.87
CA TRP A 59 6.82 2.79 -4.25
C TRP A 59 6.62 4.02 -5.13
N SER A 60 6.14 5.13 -4.57
CA SER A 60 6.05 6.42 -5.27
C SER A 60 7.42 6.92 -5.70
N LYS A 61 8.43 6.81 -4.82
CA LYS A 61 9.81 7.27 -5.04
C LYS A 61 10.70 6.28 -5.79
N LYS A 62 10.40 4.97 -5.74
CA LYS A 62 11.15 3.95 -6.49
C LYS A 62 11.13 4.34 -7.97
N LYS A 63 12.30 4.35 -8.62
CA LYS A 63 12.35 4.55 -10.07
C LYS A 63 11.83 3.28 -10.77
N PRO A 64 11.21 3.40 -11.95
CA PRO A 64 10.94 2.23 -12.76
C PRO A 64 12.24 1.46 -13.00
N GLU A 65 12.16 0.15 -12.95
CA GLU A 65 13.23 -0.73 -13.37
C GLU A 65 13.34 -0.55 -14.89
N VAL A 66 14.12 0.44 -15.32
CA VAL A 66 14.63 0.46 -16.69
C VAL A 66 15.45 -0.80 -16.77
N ALA A 67 15.00 -1.75 -17.62
CA ALA A 67 15.72 -2.95 -17.94
C ALA A 67 17.20 -2.60 -18.14
N SER A 68 17.99 -2.91 -17.12
CA SER A 68 19.44 -2.95 -17.18
C SER A 68 19.79 -4.25 -17.89
N GLU A 69 19.32 -4.39 -19.13
CA GLU A 69 19.72 -5.47 -20.03
C GLU A 69 20.43 -4.77 -21.18
N LEU A 70 21.73 -4.56 -20.95
CA LEU A 70 22.74 -4.31 -21.96
C LEU A 70 23.27 -5.67 -22.43
#